data_AF-A0A9E1XXM5-F1
#
_entry.id   AF-A0A9E1XXM5-F1
#
_cell.length_a   1.000
_cell.length_b   1.000
_cell.length_c   1.000
_cell.angle_alpha   90.00
_cell.angle_beta   90.00
_cell.angle_gamma   90.00
#
_symmetry.space_group_name_H-M   'P 1'
#
loop_
_entity.id
_entity.type
_entity.pdbx_description
1 polymer ?
#
loop_
_entity_poly.entity_id
_entity_poly.type
_entity_poly.pdbx_seq_one_letter_code
_entity_poly.pdbx_strand_id
1 'polypeptide(L)'
;MNESGFKVPLYLYKVVTADHWKEISERKEFILTSDDKKFIHLSEEHQLGNVVEKFFAGQNVVVLKIDRDKLKGRLEHESNPGGKNKYFHLYEGCIPFDAIRILESQQT
;
A
#
# COMPACT_ATOMS: atom_id res chain seq x y z
N MET A 1 5.42 -23.28 -24.52
CA MET A 1 4.85 -23.25 -23.16
C MET A 1 5.66 -22.24 -22.37
N ASN A 2 5.29 -20.96 -22.41
CA ASN A 2 6.14 -19.91 -21.85
C ASN A 2 5.25 -18.84 -21.20
N GLU A 3 4.56 -19.19 -20.12
CA GLU A 3 3.83 -18.21 -19.30
C GLU A 3 4.27 -18.39 -17.85
N SER A 4 5.45 -17.88 -17.50
CA SER A 4 5.70 -17.45 -16.12
C SER A 4 4.90 -16.16 -15.91
N GLY A 5 3.58 -16.32 -15.85
CA GLY A 5 2.59 -15.27 -15.72
C GLY A 5 2.67 -14.68 -14.32
N PHE A 6 3.37 -13.56 -14.18
CA PHE A 6 3.29 -12.75 -12.98
C PHE A 6 1.83 -12.41 -12.70
N LYS A 7 1.28 -12.95 -11.61
CA LYS A 7 -0.08 -12.68 -11.18
C LYS A 7 -0.05 -11.59 -10.13
N VAL A 8 -0.65 -10.46 -10.45
CA VAL A 8 -0.87 -9.41 -9.46
C VAL A 8 -1.71 -10.00 -8.30
N PRO A 9 -1.32 -9.80 -7.03
CA PRO A 9 -2.12 -10.22 -5.89
C PRO A 9 -3.51 -9.57 -5.88
N LEU A 10 -4.50 -10.23 -5.28
CA LEU A 10 -5.84 -9.63 -5.09
C LEU A 10 -5.81 -8.46 -4.09
N TYR A 11 -4.88 -8.52 -3.14
CA TYR A 11 -4.70 -7.49 -2.13
C TYR A 11 -3.28 -6.94 -2.18
N LEU A 12 -3.21 -5.62 -2.07
CA LEU A 12 -1.98 -4.88 -1.87
C LEU A 12 -2.06 -4.18 -0.52
N TYR A 13 -0.91 -3.71 -0.03
CA TYR A 13 -0.84 -3.16 1.31
C TYR A 13 -0.21 -1.78 1.32
N LYS A 14 -0.75 -0.91 2.18
CA LYS A 14 -0.19 0.41 2.48
C LYS A 14 0.04 0.51 3.98
N VAL A 15 1.23 0.93 4.37
CA VAL A 15 1.54 1.29 5.76
C VAL A 15 1.29 2.78 5.91
N VAL A 16 0.52 3.15 6.92
CA VAL A 16 0.29 4.55 7.31
C VAL A 16 0.54 4.71 8.80
N THR A 17 0.83 5.93 9.27
CA THR A 17 0.88 6.20 10.71
C THR A 17 -0.51 6.15 11.32
N ALA A 18 -0.60 5.89 12.62
CA ALA A 18 -1.87 5.87 13.35
C ALA A 18 -2.64 7.21 13.22
N ASP A 19 -1.93 8.34 13.26
CA ASP A 19 -2.53 9.67 13.10
C ASP A 19 -3.07 9.88 11.67
N HIS A 20 -2.33 9.43 10.66
CA HIS A 20 -2.79 9.53 9.27
C HIS A 20 -4.01 8.63 9.02
N TRP A 21 -4.03 7.42 9.61
CA TRP A 21 -5.21 6.56 9.57
C TRP A 21 -6.43 7.22 10.24
N LYS A 22 -6.24 7.86 11.39
CA LYS A 22 -7.31 8.60 12.07
C LYS A 22 -7.92 9.65 11.14
N GLU A 23 -7.10 10.45 10.47
CA GLU A 23 -7.59 11.47 9.53
C GLU A 23 -8.35 10.85 8.34
N ILE A 24 -7.78 9.81 7.71
CA ILE A 24 -8.41 9.08 6.59
C ILE A 24 -9.77 8.51 7.00
N SER A 25 -9.84 7.90 8.20
CA SER A 25 -11.04 7.23 8.69
C SER A 25 -12.15 8.20 9.08
N GLU A 26 -11.82 9.34 9.70
CA GLU A 26 -12.77 10.40 10.04
C GLU A 26 -13.37 11.03 8.78
N ARG A 27 -12.55 11.26 7.76
CA ARG A 27 -12.98 11.86 6.49
C ARG A 27 -13.60 10.88 5.51
N LYS A 28 -13.41 9.57 5.72
CA LYS A 28 -13.75 8.49 4.78
C LYS A 28 -13.15 8.71 3.38
N GLU A 29 -11.94 9.24 3.36
CA GLU A 29 -11.22 9.62 2.15
C GLU A 29 -9.73 9.30 2.34
N PHE A 30 -9.12 8.61 1.39
CA PHE A 30 -7.68 8.38 1.46
C PHE A 30 -6.92 9.66 1.11
N ILE A 31 -6.02 10.07 2.00
CA ILE A 31 -5.28 11.32 1.88
C ILE A 31 -3.86 10.98 1.44
N LEU A 32 -3.41 11.62 0.36
CA LEU A 32 -2.07 11.39 -0.17
C LEU A 32 -1.04 12.18 0.63
N THR A 33 0.09 11.55 0.92
CA THR A 33 1.23 12.24 1.56
C THR A 33 2.18 12.82 0.50
N SER A 34 3.22 13.53 0.95
CA SER A 34 4.31 13.97 0.07
C SER A 34 4.99 12.83 -0.69
N ASP A 35 5.02 11.64 -0.10
CA ASP A 35 5.68 10.47 -0.67
C ASP A 35 4.86 9.83 -1.79
N ASP A 36 3.57 10.15 -1.87
CA ASP A 36 2.64 9.65 -2.87
C ASP A 36 2.48 10.60 -4.08
N LYS A 37 3.26 11.69 -4.13
CA LYS A 37 3.14 12.73 -5.18
C LYS A 37 3.37 12.24 -6.61
N LYS A 38 4.27 11.28 -6.80
CA LYS A 38 4.59 10.73 -8.13
C LYS A 38 3.73 9.50 -8.44
N PHE A 39 3.57 8.65 -7.44
CA PHE A 39 2.80 7.43 -7.45
C PHE A 39 2.58 6.98 -6.01
N ILE A 40 1.50 6.24 -5.77
CA ILE A 40 1.21 5.69 -4.45
C ILE A 40 1.99 4.39 -4.29
N HIS A 41 2.81 4.32 -3.25
CA HIS A 41 3.56 3.11 -2.93
C HIS A 41 2.66 2.05 -2.30
N LEU A 42 2.64 0.87 -2.89
CA LEU A 42 1.94 -0.31 -2.42
C LEU A 42 2.91 -1.48 -2.29
N SER A 43 2.65 -2.33 -1.29
CA SER A 43 3.50 -3.47 -0.95
C SER A 43 2.73 -4.78 -1.08
N GLU A 44 3.45 -5.85 -1.34
CA GLU A 44 2.96 -7.20 -1.10
C GLU A 44 3.09 -7.54 0.39
N GLU A 45 2.31 -8.52 0.86
CA GLU A 45 2.27 -8.89 2.29
C GLU A 45 3.65 -9.24 2.86
N HIS A 46 4.44 -10.01 2.11
CA HIS A 46 5.78 -10.45 2.52
C HIS A 46 6.79 -9.29 2.64
N GLN A 47 6.46 -8.10 2.12
CA GLN A 47 7.33 -6.92 2.14
C GLN A 47 7.08 -6.02 3.35
N LEU A 48 5.97 -6.22 4.07
CA LEU A 48 5.52 -5.34 5.15
C LEU A 48 6.57 -5.16 6.24
N GLY A 49 7.22 -6.24 6.69
CA GLY A 49 8.25 -6.18 7.73
C GLY A 49 9.38 -5.21 7.37
N ASN A 50 9.93 -5.37 6.15
CA ASN A 50 11.01 -4.52 5.65
C ASN A 50 10.56 -3.06 5.47
N VAL A 51 9.31 -2.83 5.02
CA VAL A 51 8.77 -1.48 4.84
C VAL A 51 8.60 -0.77 6.18
N VAL A 52 8.04 -1.46 7.18
CA VAL A 52 7.87 -0.91 8.54
C VAL A 52 9.23 -0.59 9.15
N GLU A 53 10.18 -1.52 9.09
CA GLU A 53 11.52 -1.31 9.65
C GLU A 53 12.26 -0.15 8.97
N LYS A 54 12.19 -0.04 7.63
CA LYS A 54 12.97 0.94 6.89
C LYS A 54 12.40 2.36 6.96
N PHE A 55 11.07 2.51 6.94
CA PHE A 55 10.42 3.81 6.76
C PHE A 55 9.61 4.27 7.98
N PHE A 56 9.26 3.36 8.88
CA PHE A 56 8.37 3.63 10.01
C PHE A 56 8.93 3.16 11.36
N ALA A 57 10.24 2.91 11.45
CA ALA A 57 10.87 2.51 12.71
C ALA A 57 10.54 3.48 13.85
N GLY A 58 10.07 2.94 14.97
CA GLY A 58 9.69 3.71 16.16
C GLY A 58 8.35 4.45 16.06
N GLN A 59 7.58 4.27 14.98
CA GLN A 59 6.27 4.90 14.81
C GLN A 59 5.14 3.89 15.03
N ASN A 60 4.01 4.37 15.56
CA ASN A 60 2.78 3.59 15.60
C ASN A 60 2.15 3.59 14.21
N VAL A 61 2.01 2.40 13.62
CA VAL A 61 1.52 2.22 12.25
C VAL A 61 0.25 1.38 12.19
N VAL A 62 -0.51 1.61 11.12
CA VAL A 62 -1.66 0.79 10.71
C VAL A 62 -1.35 0.24 9.32
N VAL A 63 -1.58 -1.07 9.15
CA VAL A 63 -1.46 -1.74 7.85
C VAL A 63 -2.85 -1.79 7.20
N LEU A 64 -2.97 -1.12 6.07
CA LEU A 64 -4.17 -1.11 5.25
C LEU A 64 -4.06 -2.22 4.22
N LYS A 65 -5.02 -3.15 4.24
CA LYS A 65 -5.19 -4.16 3.19
C LYS A 65 -6.14 -3.58 2.13
N ILE A 66 -5.67 -3.48 0.90
CA ILE A 66 -6.34 -2.76 -0.18
C ILE A 66 -6.76 -3.75 -1.26
N ASP A 67 -8.04 -3.79 -1.56
CA ASP A 67 -8.60 -4.54 -2.69
C ASP A 67 -8.12 -3.91 -4.00
N ARG A 68 -7.29 -4.66 -4.75
CA ARG A 68 -6.68 -4.18 -5.99
C ARG A 68 -7.73 -3.81 -7.03
N ASP A 69 -8.81 -4.57 -7.13
CA ASP A 69 -9.78 -4.43 -8.23
C ASP A 69 -10.60 -3.13 -8.09
N LYS A 70 -10.50 -2.47 -6.93
CA LYS A 70 -11.11 -1.16 -6.65
C LYS A 70 -10.15 0.01 -6.83
N LEU A 71 -8.85 -0.23 -7.03
CA LEU A 71 -7.90 0.83 -7.27
C LEU A 71 -8.22 1.55 -8.58
N LYS A 72 -8.04 2.87 -8.59
CA LYS A 72 -8.17 3.68 -9.79
C LYS A 72 -6.80 4.21 -10.15
N GLY A 73 -6.37 3.99 -11.39
CA GLY A 73 -5.06 4.42 -11.90
C GLY A 73 -4.32 3.31 -12.62
N ARG A 74 -3.03 3.53 -12.90
CA ARG A 74 -2.16 2.57 -13.57
C ARG A 74 -1.25 1.89 -12.55
N LEU A 75 -1.45 0.59 -12.36
CA LEU A 75 -0.70 -0.21 -11.41
C LEU A 75 0.50 -0.86 -12.09
N GLU A 76 1.71 -0.53 -11.63
CA GLU A 76 2.97 -1.05 -12.16
C GLU A 76 3.75 -1.81 -11.09
N HIS A 77 4.48 -2.87 -11.48
CA HIS A 77 5.35 -3.65 -10.57
C HIS A 77 6.80 -3.48 -10.96
N GLU A 78 7.48 -2.59 -10.26
CA GLU A 78 8.80 -2.11 -10.64
C GLU A 78 9.68 -1.81 -9.43
N SER A 79 10.98 -1.74 -9.68
CA SER A 79 11.97 -1.38 -8.67
C SER A 79 12.16 0.13 -8.62
N ASN A 80 12.32 0.67 -7.42
CA ASN A 80 12.86 2.01 -7.27
C ASN A 80 14.27 2.12 -7.87
N PRO A 81 14.69 3.32 -8.34
CA PRO A 81 16.05 3.53 -8.86
C PRO A 81 17.12 3.03 -7.87
N GLY A 82 18.01 2.15 -8.34
CA GLY A 82 19.07 1.55 -7.51
C GLY A 82 18.61 0.39 -6.60
N GLY A 83 17.33 0.05 -6.57
CA GLY A 83 16.79 -1.10 -5.86
C GLY A 83 16.68 -2.34 -6.75
N LYS A 84 16.75 -3.53 -6.13
CA LYS A 84 16.44 -4.81 -6.80
C LYS A 84 15.03 -5.31 -6.51
N ASN A 85 14.46 -4.90 -5.37
CA ASN A 85 13.13 -5.28 -4.96
C ASN A 85 12.10 -4.48 -5.76
N LYS A 86 11.09 -5.18 -6.28
CA LYS A 86 9.96 -4.57 -6.96
C LYS A 86 8.82 -4.32 -5.96
N TYR A 87 8.19 -3.18 -6.10
CA TYR A 87 6.99 -2.81 -5.36
C TYR A 87 5.89 -2.47 -6.35
N PHE A 88 4.67 -2.38 -5.86
CA PHE A 88 3.57 -1.90 -6.67
C PHE A 88 3.49 -0.38 -6.57
N HIS A 89 3.45 0.30 -7.71
CA HIS A 89 3.28 1.74 -7.80
C HIS A 89 1.97 2.02 -8.52
N LEU A 90 1.09 2.79 -7.89
CA LEU A 90 -0.15 3.25 -8.51
C LEU A 90 0.06 4.68 -9.01
N TYR A 91 0.24 4.80 -10.32
CA TYR A 91 0.37 6.07 -11.04
C TYR A 91 -0.99 6.65 -11.38
N GLU A 92 -1.07 7.99 -11.41
CA GLU A 92 -2.25 8.73 -11.90
C GLU A 92 -3.55 8.26 -11.24
N GLY A 93 -3.48 7.98 -9.94
CA GLY A 93 -4.48 7.16 -9.27
C GLY A 93 -4.83 7.60 -7.85
N CYS A 94 -5.83 6.92 -7.29
CA CYS A 94 -6.25 7.07 -5.91
C CYS A 94 -6.65 5.72 -5.31
N ILE A 95 -6.70 5.67 -3.98
CA ILE A 95 -7.24 4.54 -3.23
C ILE A 95 -8.65 4.92 -2.77
N PRO A 96 -9.73 4.43 -3.40
CA PRO A 96 -11.07 4.62 -2.88
C PRO A 96 -11.19 4.07 -1.45
N PHE A 97 -11.89 4.78 -0.57
CA PHE A 97 -11.99 4.36 0.83
C PHE A 97 -12.64 2.97 0.98
N ASP A 98 -13.57 2.60 0.08
CA ASP A 98 -14.21 1.29 0.08
C ASP A 98 -13.32 0.15 -0.44
N ALA A 99 -12.12 0.46 -0.95
CA ALA A 99 -11.05 -0.49 -1.25
C ALA A 99 -10.29 -0.91 0.02
N ILE A 100 -10.40 -0.15 1.10
CA ILE A 100 -9.62 -0.36 2.32
C ILE A 100 -10.32 -1.39 3.22
N ARG A 101 -9.52 -2.31 3.74
CA ARG A 101 -9.84 -3.27 4.81
C ARG A 101 -8.76 -3.11 5.88
N ILE A 102 -9.16 -2.92 7.13
CA ILE A 102 -8.22 -3.00 8.24
C ILE A 102 -8.01 -4.49 8.52
N LEU A 103 -6.76 -4.92 8.64
CA LEU A 103 -6.48 -6.18 9.32
C LEU A 103 -6.73 -5.94 10.80
N GLU A 104 -7.88 -6.36 11.32
CA GLU A 104 -8.11 -6.26 12.77
C GLU A 104 -6.97 -6.98 13.50
N SER A 105 -6.31 -6.27 14.40
CA SER A 105 -5.54 -6.91 15.46
C SER A 105 -6.50 -7.84 16.19
N GLN A 106 -6.29 -9.15 16.10
CA GLN A 106 -6.94 -10.10 16.99
C GLN A 106 -6.59 -9.65 18.42
N GLN A 107 -7.53 -9.01 19.11
CA GLN A 107 -7.44 -8.84 20.55
C GLN A 107 -7.60 -10.24 21.15
N THR A 108 -6.50 -10.83 21.59
CA THR A 108 -6.52 -11.85 22.64
C THR A 108 -6.82 -11.22 23.98
#